data_AF-A0A849RJE5-F1
#
_entry.id   AF-A0A849RJE5-F1
#
_cell.length_a   1.000
_cell.length_b   1.000
_cell.length_c   1.000
_cell.angle_alpha   90.00
_cell.angle_beta   90.00
_cell.angle_gamma   90.00
#
_symmetry.space_group_name_H-M   'P 1'
#
loop_
_entity.id
_entity.type
_entity.pdbx_description
1 polymer ?
#
loop_
_entity_poly.entity_id
_entity_poly.type
_entity_poly.pdbx_seq_one_letter_code
_entity_poly.pdbx_strand_id
1 'polypeptide(L)'
;MSNILRLGNRRVSVLGGVMLLCAGLFGCSGISPQVTSATQGTIEPEAQHMTAQWYCDQAEAHHAEAARYERQAASLVGYVDPKGFVRSGMLTAAQTYRAKARDLEQLAAAREQTMTVACQ
;
A
#
# COMPACT_ATOMS: atom_id res chain seq x y z
N MET A 1 -34.46 -31.07 43.01
CA MET A 1 -33.10 -30.50 43.03
C MET A 1 -33.10 -29.34 44.02
N SER A 2 -32.56 -29.57 45.22
CA SER A 2 -32.29 -28.60 46.30
C SER A 2 -30.75 -28.58 46.45
N ASN A 3 -30.01 -27.53 46.80
CA ASN A 3 -30.31 -26.19 47.32
C ASN A 3 -28.97 -25.38 47.38
N ILE A 4 -29.07 -24.05 47.22
CA ILE A 4 -28.31 -22.96 47.91
C ILE A 4 -26.80 -22.76 47.63
N LEU A 5 -26.45 -21.51 47.24
CA LEU A 5 -25.53 -20.55 47.92
C LEU A 5 -24.92 -19.60 46.86
N ARG A 6 -24.72 -18.30 47.05
CA ARG A 6 -25.32 -17.20 47.85
C ARG A 6 -24.47 -15.97 47.47
N LEU A 7 -25.11 -14.80 47.38
CA LEU A 7 -24.56 -13.43 47.56
C LEU A 7 -23.44 -12.97 46.60
N GLY A 8 -23.57 -11.86 45.87
CA GLY A 8 -23.91 -10.51 46.38
C GLY A 8 -22.59 -9.78 46.68
N ASN A 9 -22.29 -8.54 46.30
CA ASN A 9 -23.06 -7.30 46.31
C ASN A 9 -22.17 -6.24 45.61
N ARG A 10 -22.66 -5.44 44.65
CA ARG A 10 -23.18 -4.06 44.79
C ARG A 10 -22.19 -2.95 45.22
N ARG A 11 -22.07 -1.98 44.29
CA ARG A 11 -22.06 -0.50 44.43
C ARG A 11 -20.75 0.10 44.99
N VAL A 12 -20.20 1.21 44.50
CA VAL A 12 -20.69 2.60 44.55
C VAL A 12 -19.74 3.52 43.74
N SER A 13 -20.28 4.62 43.19
CA SER A 13 -19.65 5.82 42.59
C SER A 13 -18.37 6.34 43.25
N VAL A 14 -17.58 7.16 42.53
CA VAL A 14 -17.19 8.53 42.94
C VAL A 14 -16.65 9.30 41.73
N LEU A 15 -17.26 10.46 41.47
CA LEU A 15 -16.75 11.59 40.69
C LEU A 15 -15.68 12.35 41.51
N GLY A 16 -14.64 12.86 40.85
CA GLY A 16 -13.71 13.87 41.38
C GLY A 16 -12.25 13.44 41.22
N GLY A 17 -11.29 14.26 40.83
CA GLY A 17 -11.23 15.70 40.58
C GLY A 17 -9.73 16.06 40.47
N VAL A 18 -9.40 16.97 39.56
CA VAL A 18 -8.27 17.92 39.54
C VAL A 18 -6.98 17.56 40.29
N MET A 19 -5.87 17.41 39.56
CA MET A 19 -4.54 17.85 40.03
C MET A 19 -3.83 18.63 38.92
N LEU A 20 -3.78 19.93 39.18
CA LEU A 20 -3.07 20.97 38.45
C LEU A 20 -1.58 20.94 38.85
N LEU A 21 -0.73 21.51 37.99
CA LEU A 21 0.60 22.08 38.31
C LEU A 21 1.80 21.11 38.47
N CYS A 22 2.63 21.06 37.43
CA CYS A 22 4.09 21.09 37.55
C CYS A 22 4.66 21.94 36.40
N ALA A 23 4.76 23.24 36.62
CA ALA A 23 5.58 24.16 35.85
C ALA A 23 6.78 24.57 36.71
N GLY A 24 7.99 24.55 36.14
CA GLY A 24 9.23 24.98 36.79
C GLY A 24 10.46 24.31 36.17
N LEU A 25 10.93 24.79 35.00
CA LEU A 25 12.12 25.65 34.84
C LEU A 25 13.44 24.87 34.78
N PHE A 26 14.03 24.74 33.58
CA PHE A 26 15.42 25.06 33.23
C PHE A 26 15.69 24.70 31.75
N GLY A 27 16.19 25.67 30.96
CA GLY A 27 16.87 25.38 29.70
C GLY A 27 16.41 26.16 28.46
N CYS A 28 16.53 27.48 28.47
CA CYS A 28 16.78 28.22 27.23
C CYS A 28 18.24 28.01 26.83
N SER A 29 18.48 27.16 25.84
CA SER A 29 19.68 27.22 25.00
C SER A 29 19.21 27.08 23.55
N GLY A 30 19.35 28.17 22.81
CA GLY A 30 18.88 28.27 21.44
C GLY A 30 19.57 27.29 20.50
N ILE A 31 18.76 26.64 19.66
CA ILE A 31 19.15 26.24 18.32
C ILE A 31 18.03 26.77 17.43
N SER A 32 18.25 27.97 16.91
CA SER A 32 17.51 28.51 15.76
C SER A 32 17.59 27.51 14.60
N PRO A 33 16.56 27.49 13.74
CA PRO A 33 16.33 26.41 12.79
C PRO A 33 17.55 26.21 11.90
N GLN A 34 17.91 24.94 11.78
CA GLN A 34 18.78 24.37 10.77
C GLN A 34 18.30 24.84 9.38
N VAL A 35 18.87 25.96 8.93
CA VAL A 35 18.87 26.36 7.53
C VAL A 35 19.92 25.48 6.85
N THR A 36 19.54 24.26 6.50
CA THR A 36 20.18 23.55 5.39
C THR A 36 19.46 23.96 4.12
N SER A 37 19.69 25.19 3.69
CA SER A 37 19.38 25.66 2.34
C SER A 37 20.68 25.73 1.55
N ALA A 38 21.02 24.61 0.91
CA ALA A 38 21.94 24.44 -0.22
C ALA A 38 22.33 22.96 -0.22
N THR A 39 21.74 22.06 -0.99
CA THR A 39 21.77 22.04 -2.46
C THR A 39 20.76 20.99 -2.91
N GLN A 40 19.50 21.36 -3.06
CA GLN A 40 18.50 20.53 -3.74
C GLN A 40 18.02 21.27 -4.99
N GLY A 41 19.01 21.77 -5.73
CA GLY A 41 18.80 22.42 -7.01
C GLY A 41 18.67 21.35 -8.08
N THR A 42 17.45 21.24 -8.62
CA THR A 42 17.24 21.09 -10.07
C THR A 42 17.58 19.72 -10.70
N ILE A 43 17.30 18.61 -10.02
CA ILE A 43 17.19 17.27 -10.68
C ILE A 43 15.79 16.64 -10.48
N GLU A 44 14.95 17.20 -9.61
CA GLU A 44 13.73 16.53 -9.16
C GLU A 44 12.62 16.29 -10.20
N PRO A 45 12.21 17.26 -11.04
CA PRO A 45 11.03 17.06 -11.88
C PRO A 45 11.27 16.10 -13.05
N GLU A 46 12.42 16.20 -13.72
CA GLU A 46 12.73 15.33 -14.87
C GLU A 46 12.99 13.88 -14.43
N ALA A 47 13.72 13.69 -13.32
CA ALA A 47 13.97 12.37 -12.76
C ALA A 47 12.69 11.69 -12.25
N GLN A 48 11.79 12.44 -11.60
CA GLN A 48 10.52 11.91 -11.14
C GLN A 48 9.58 11.56 -12.29
N HIS A 49 9.57 12.37 -13.36
CA HIS A 49 8.78 12.07 -14.56
C HIS A 49 9.28 10.81 -15.27
N MET A 50 10.61 10.64 -15.39
CA MET A 50 11.23 9.44 -15.93
C MET A 50 10.88 8.18 -15.12
N THR A 51 10.75 8.30 -13.79
CA THR A 51 10.32 7.17 -12.94
C THR A 51 8.84 6.83 -13.09
N ALA A 52 7.95 7.81 -13.23
CA ALA A 52 6.52 7.56 -13.44
C ALA A 52 6.28 6.86 -14.79
N GLN A 53 6.93 7.34 -15.85
CA GLN A 53 6.86 6.72 -17.17
C GLN A 53 7.40 5.29 -17.16
N TRP A 54 8.50 5.02 -16.45
CA TRP A 54 9.03 3.67 -16.30
C TRP A 54 8.03 2.69 -15.64
N TYR A 55 7.26 3.15 -14.65
CA TYR A 55 6.22 2.31 -14.04
C TYR A 55 5.11 1.97 -15.03
N CYS A 56 4.70 2.92 -15.87
CA CYS A 56 3.66 2.71 -16.87
C CYS A 56 4.14 1.79 -18.00
N ASP A 57 5.37 1.93 -18.48
CA ASP A 57 5.96 1.01 -19.47
C ASP A 57 6.05 -0.43 -18.92
N GLN A 58 6.43 -0.57 -17.64
CA GLN A 58 6.45 -1.88 -16.96
C GLN A 58 5.05 -2.47 -16.79
N ALA A 59 4.06 -1.64 -16.46
CA ALA A 59 2.67 -2.08 -16.32
C ALA A 59 2.13 -2.60 -17.66
N GLU A 60 2.39 -1.90 -18.76
CA GLU A 60 2.01 -2.34 -20.11
C GLU A 60 2.69 -3.68 -20.47
N ALA A 61 3.99 -3.82 -20.20
CA ALA A 61 4.72 -5.07 -20.42
C ALA A 61 4.10 -6.25 -19.64
N HIS A 62 3.66 -6.01 -18.40
CA HIS A 62 2.95 -7.03 -17.61
C HIS A 62 1.54 -7.33 -18.14
N HIS A 63 0.80 -6.35 -18.63
CA HIS A 63 -0.48 -6.61 -19.32
C HIS A 63 -0.28 -7.43 -20.59
N ALA A 64 0.74 -7.13 -21.38
CA ALA A 64 1.08 -7.88 -22.57
C ALA A 64 1.42 -9.34 -22.23
N GLU A 65 2.18 -9.58 -21.17
CA GLU A 65 2.52 -10.93 -20.72
C GLU A 65 1.29 -11.68 -20.19
N ALA A 66 0.40 -11.01 -19.44
CA ALA A 66 -0.88 -11.59 -19.03
C ALA A 66 -1.70 -12.04 -20.25
N ALA A 67 -1.83 -11.18 -21.26
CA ALA A 67 -2.54 -11.51 -22.50
C ALA A 67 -1.89 -12.65 -23.30
N ARG A 68 -0.56 -12.82 -23.21
CA ARG A 68 0.12 -13.98 -23.81
C ARG A 68 -0.28 -15.29 -23.13
N TYR A 69 -0.28 -15.34 -21.80
CA TYR A 69 -0.71 -16.53 -21.07
C TYR A 69 -2.18 -16.87 -21.30
N GLU A 70 -3.06 -15.87 -21.42
CA GLU A 70 -4.48 -16.11 -21.72
C GLU A 70 -4.69 -16.68 -23.12
N ARG A 71 -3.98 -16.15 -24.12
CA ARG A 71 -4.03 -16.69 -25.49
C ARG A 71 -3.53 -18.13 -25.53
N GLN A 72 -2.45 -18.44 -24.81
CA GLN A 72 -1.95 -19.81 -24.70
C GLN A 72 -2.98 -20.72 -24.02
N ALA A 73 -3.58 -20.27 -22.90
CA ALA A 73 -4.61 -21.00 -22.20
C ALA A 73 -5.85 -21.28 -23.08
N ALA A 74 -6.23 -20.32 -23.93
CA ALA A 74 -7.33 -20.45 -24.87
C ALA A 74 -7.01 -21.38 -26.04
N SER A 75 -5.73 -21.48 -26.43
CA SER A 75 -5.28 -22.39 -27.50
C SER A 75 -5.14 -23.85 -27.06
N LEU A 76 -5.17 -24.12 -25.75
CA LEU A 76 -5.07 -25.48 -25.23
C LEU A 76 -6.32 -26.30 -25.58
N VAL A 77 -6.10 -27.39 -26.31
CA VAL A 77 -7.14 -28.35 -26.67
C VAL A 77 -7.39 -29.31 -25.51
N GLY A 78 -8.65 -29.68 -25.26
CA GLY A 78 -9.04 -30.54 -24.14
C GLY A 78 -8.39 -31.92 -24.13
N TYR A 79 -7.94 -32.47 -25.26
CA TYR A 79 -7.17 -33.73 -25.26
C TYR A 79 -5.71 -33.54 -24.81
N VAL A 80 -5.13 -32.36 -24.99
CA VAL A 80 -3.76 -32.02 -24.56
C VAL A 80 -3.71 -31.74 -23.06
N ASP A 81 -4.78 -31.16 -22.52
CA ASP A 81 -4.95 -30.92 -21.08
C ASP A 81 -6.33 -31.42 -20.59
N PRO A 82 -6.56 -32.74 -20.49
CA PRO A 82 -7.86 -33.32 -20.14
C PRO A 82 -8.35 -32.96 -18.74
N LYS A 83 -7.42 -32.57 -17.87
CA LYS A 83 -7.71 -32.18 -16.49
C LYS A 83 -7.70 -30.67 -16.28
N GLY A 84 -7.30 -29.89 -17.28
CA GLY A 84 -7.28 -28.44 -17.22
C GLY A 84 -6.17 -27.87 -16.32
N PHE A 85 -5.18 -28.67 -15.90
CA PHE A 85 -4.14 -28.21 -14.98
C PHE A 85 -3.22 -27.18 -15.64
N VAL A 86 -2.84 -27.41 -16.89
CA VAL A 86 -1.98 -26.51 -17.65
C VAL A 86 -2.73 -25.20 -17.93
N ARG A 87 -3.98 -25.31 -18.39
CA ARG A 87 -4.86 -24.17 -18.63
C ARG A 87 -5.05 -23.34 -17.35
N SER A 88 -5.33 -24.01 -16.23
CA SER A 88 -5.48 -23.33 -14.94
C SER A 88 -4.19 -22.62 -14.51
N GLY A 89 -3.04 -23.28 -14.66
CA GLY A 89 -1.74 -22.68 -14.33
C GLY A 89 -1.45 -21.43 -15.16
N MET A 90 -1.74 -21.46 -16.46
CA MET A 90 -1.60 -20.29 -17.35
C MET A 90 -2.53 -19.15 -16.95
N LEU A 91 -3.79 -19.43 -16.59
CA LEU A 91 -4.72 -18.39 -16.14
C LEU A 91 -4.28 -17.77 -14.81
N THR A 92 -3.76 -18.57 -13.88
CA THR A 92 -3.16 -18.07 -12.62
C THR A 92 -1.94 -17.18 -12.90
N ALA A 93 -1.07 -17.59 -13.83
CA ALA A 93 0.06 -16.76 -14.26
C ALA A 93 -0.42 -15.41 -14.84
N ALA A 94 -1.43 -15.44 -15.73
CA ALA A 94 -2.01 -14.22 -16.29
C ALA A 94 -2.57 -13.29 -15.20
N GLN A 95 -3.32 -13.84 -14.23
CA GLN A 95 -3.83 -13.07 -13.09
C GLN A 95 -2.72 -12.45 -12.25
N THR A 96 -1.62 -13.18 -12.04
CA THR A 96 -0.45 -12.68 -11.31
C THR A 96 0.19 -11.50 -12.04
N TYR A 97 0.34 -11.57 -13.36
CA TYR A 97 0.87 -10.44 -14.14
C TYR A 97 -0.07 -9.23 -14.14
N ARG A 98 -1.39 -9.44 -14.20
CA ARG A 98 -2.35 -8.33 -14.03
C ARG A 98 -2.27 -7.67 -12.66
N ALA A 99 -2.07 -8.46 -11.61
CA ALA A 99 -1.88 -7.89 -10.27
C ALA A 99 -0.63 -7.00 -10.24
N LYS A 100 0.49 -7.49 -10.76
CA LYS A 100 1.73 -6.70 -10.87
C LYS A 100 1.55 -5.42 -11.69
N ALA A 101 0.83 -5.48 -12.83
CA ALA A 101 0.54 -4.30 -13.62
C ALA A 101 -0.24 -3.25 -12.83
N ARG A 102 -1.28 -3.67 -12.08
CA ARG A 102 -2.05 -2.77 -11.22
C ARG A 102 -1.22 -2.19 -10.07
N ASP A 103 -0.32 -2.97 -9.48
CA ASP A 103 0.58 -2.47 -8.44
C ASP A 103 1.50 -1.36 -9.00
N LEU A 104 1.99 -1.53 -10.22
CA LEU A 104 2.80 -0.50 -10.91
C LEU A 104 1.98 0.73 -11.30
N GLU A 105 0.75 0.56 -11.77
CA GLU A 105 -0.19 1.66 -12.05
C GLU A 105 -0.48 2.46 -10.77
N GLN A 106 -0.62 1.80 -9.61
CA GLN A 106 -0.79 2.46 -8.33
C GLN A 106 0.47 3.23 -7.91
N LEU A 107 1.66 2.66 -8.15
CA LEU A 107 2.93 3.34 -7.90
C LEU A 107 3.11 4.56 -8.80
N ALA A 108 2.75 4.45 -10.07
CA ALA A 108 2.69 5.58 -10.99
C ALA A 108 1.74 6.64 -10.45
N ALA A 109 0.46 6.31 -10.23
CA ALA A 109 -0.54 7.26 -9.73
C ALA A 109 -0.16 7.95 -8.40
N ALA A 110 0.50 7.25 -7.48
CA ALA A 110 1.01 7.84 -6.24
C ALA A 110 2.12 8.88 -6.50
N ARG A 111 2.97 8.64 -7.49
CA ARG A 111 4.00 9.60 -7.94
C ARG A 111 3.38 10.77 -8.69
N GLU A 112 2.32 10.55 -9.44
CA GLU A 112 1.57 11.59 -10.17
C GLU A 112 0.78 12.53 -9.25
N GLN A 113 0.27 12.01 -8.13
CA GLN A 113 -0.29 12.85 -7.08
C GLN A 113 0.78 13.73 -6.41
N THR A 114 2.05 13.31 -6.50
CA THR A 114 3.21 14.10 -6.05
C THR A 114 3.69 15.06 -7.16
N MET A 115 3.46 14.74 -8.44
CA MET A 115 3.81 15.53 -9.61
C MET A 115 2.71 15.44 -10.67
N THR A 116 1.95 16.52 -10.85
CA THR A 116 0.73 16.65 -11.68
C THR A 116 0.87 16.19 -13.15
N VAL A 117 1.02 14.90 -13.44
CA VAL A 117 0.94 14.33 -14.80
C VAL A 117 0.36 12.93 -14.68
N ALA A 118 -0.72 12.59 -15.39
CA ALA A 118 -1.32 11.26 -15.37
C ALA A 118 -0.86 10.39 -16.55
N CYS A 119 -0.65 9.09 -16.35
CA CYS A 119 -0.44 8.12 -17.43
C CYS A 119 -1.71 8.06 -18.28
N GLN A 120 -1.56 8.45 -19.55
CA GLN A 120 -2.64 8.56 -20.54
C GLN A 120 -2.76 7.28 -21.37
#